data_AF-A0A6B3GFK6-F1
#
_entry.id   AF-A0A6B3GFK6-F1
#
_cell.length_a   1.000
_cell.length_b   1.000
_cell.length_c   1.000
_cell.angle_alpha   90.00
_cell.angle_beta   90.00
_cell.angle_gamma   90.00
#
_symmetry.space_group_name_H-M   'P 1'
#
loop_
_entity.id
_entity.type
_entity.pdbx_description
1 polymer ?
#
loop_
_entity_poly.entity_id
_entity_poly.type
_entity_poly.pdbx_seq_one_letter_code
_entity_poly.pdbx_strand_id
1 'polypeptide(L)' 'EDARAAATAAGLEVVDLRSENLRTEFRDIGAVVYFLRKVIWMVPGFTVEQYRPQLAALHRKIEKEGPFL' A
#
# COMPACT_ATOMS: atom_id res chain seq x y z
N GLU A 1 -18.59 -5.54 -8.89
CA GLU A 1 -19.44 -6.63 -9.40
C GLU A 1 -19.33 -7.89 -8.54
N ASP A 2 -18.17 -8.56 -8.50
CA ASP A 2 -18.00 -9.85 -7.78
C ASP A 2 -18.37 -9.82 -6.29
N ALA A 3 -18.01 -8.76 -5.57
CA ALA A 3 -18.29 -8.64 -4.13
C ALA A 3 -19.81 -8.59 -3.83
N ARG A 4 -20.60 -7.88 -4.65
CA ARG A 4 -22.06 -7.80 -4.48
C ARG A 4 -22.71 -9.16 -4.78
N ALA A 5 -22.31 -9.78 -5.90
CA ALA A 5 -22.81 -11.10 -6.29
C ALA A 5 -22.51 -12.16 -5.22
N ALA A 6 -21.28 -12.18 -4.68
CA ALA A 6 -20.88 -13.10 -3.63
C ALA A 6 -21.68 -12.89 -2.33
N ALA A 7 -21.91 -11.64 -1.91
CA ALA A 7 -22.70 -11.32 -0.73
C ALA A 7 -24.17 -11.74 -0.89
N THR A 8 -24.79 -11.45 -2.03
CA THR A 8 -26.18 -11.86 -2.31
C THR A 8 -26.30 -13.38 -2.40
N ALA A 9 -25.34 -14.07 -3.01
CA ALA A 9 -25.32 -15.54 -3.06
C ALA A 9 -25.19 -16.16 -1.66
N ALA A 10 -24.55 -15.47 -0.71
CA ALA A 10 -24.49 -15.86 0.70
C ALA A 10 -25.78 -15.51 1.49
N GLY A 11 -26.81 -14.96 0.85
CA GLY A 11 -28.08 -14.57 1.48
C GLY A 11 -28.04 -13.22 2.18
N LEU A 12 -27.00 -12.40 1.96
CA LEU A 12 -26.89 -11.07 2.54
C LEU A 12 -27.60 -10.04 1.64
N GLU A 13 -28.37 -9.15 2.27
CA GLU A 13 -28.87 -7.93 1.63
C GLU A 13 -27.74 -6.88 1.58
N VAL A 14 -27.37 -6.43 0.38
CA VAL A 14 -26.32 -5.42 0.20
C VAL A 14 -26.93 -4.02 0.25
N VAL A 15 -26.95 -3.45 1.45
CA VAL A 15 -27.54 -2.12 1.72
C VAL A 15 -26.72 -0.95 1.14
N ASP A 16 -25.38 -1.06 1.10
CA ASP A 16 -24.48 -0.10 0.45
C ASP A 16 -23.20 -0.84 0.02
N LEU A 17 -22.61 -0.40 -1.10
CA LEU A 17 -21.31 -0.88 -1.57
C LEU A 17 -20.66 0.24 -2.38
N ARG A 18 -19.50 0.71 -1.92
CA ARG A 18 -18.73 1.76 -2.57
C ARG A 18 -17.35 1.28 -2.91
N SER A 19 -16.90 1.61 -4.10
CA SER A 19 -15.50 1.46 -4.48
C SER A 19 -14.80 2.77 -4.15
N GLU A 20 -13.81 2.70 -3.29
CA GLU A 20 -13.03 3.87 -2.89
C GLU A 20 -11.58 3.68 -3.33
N ASN A 21 -10.96 4.76 -3.80
CA ASN A 21 -9.54 4.82 -4.07
C ASN A 21 -8.89 5.71 -3.01
N LEU A 22 -8.23 5.07 -2.04
CA LEU A 22 -7.63 5.78 -0.92
C LEU A 22 -6.24 6.28 -1.30
N ARG A 23 -6.02 7.58 -1.11
CA ARG A 23 -4.71 8.20 -1.29
C ARG A 23 -3.75 7.67 -0.23
N THR A 24 -2.66 7.05 -0.69
CA THR A 24 -1.49 6.74 0.15
C THR A 24 -0.43 7.78 -0.13
N GLU A 25 0.26 8.28 0.90
CA GLU A 25 1.34 9.24 0.75
C GLU A 25 2.43 8.92 1.77
N PHE A 26 3.66 8.76 1.31
CA PHE A 26 4.82 8.46 2.14
C PHE A 26 5.64 9.72 2.39
N ARG A 27 5.76 10.08 3.67
CA ARG A 27 6.46 11.29 4.13
C ARG A 27 7.85 11.00 4.67
N ASP A 28 8.16 9.74 4.93
CA ASP A 28 9.46 9.30 5.42
C ASP A 28 9.74 7.86 4.96
N ILE A 29 11.01 7.48 4.99
CA ILE A 29 11.45 6.15 4.54
C ILE A 29 11.03 5.04 5.50
N GLY A 30 10.82 5.35 6.79
CA GLY A 30 10.32 4.41 7.78
C GLY A 30 8.90 3.95 7.46
N ALA A 31 8.02 4.87 7.03
CA ALA A 31 6.66 4.55 6.59
C ALA A 31 6.67 3.63 5.36
N VAL A 32 7.57 3.85 4.39
CA VAL A 32 7.74 2.97 3.22
C VAL A 32 8.16 1.56 3.66
N VAL A 33 9.17 1.46 4.52
CA VAL A 33 9.66 0.17 5.03
C VAL A 33 8.58 -0.56 5.82
N TYR A 34 7.85 0.15 6.67
CA TYR A 34 6.73 -0.41 7.42
C TYR A 34 5.66 -0.96 6.47
N PHE A 35 5.27 -0.17 5.48
CA PHE A 35 4.27 -0.57 4.49
C PHE A 35 4.70 -1.82 3.71
N LEU A 36 5.93 -1.86 3.19
CA LEU A 36 6.42 -3.03 2.44
C LEU A 36 6.52 -4.30 3.30
N ARG A 37 6.74 -4.16 4.61
CA ARG A 37 6.72 -5.30 5.55
C ARG A 37 5.32 -5.78 5.91
N LYS A 38 4.30 -4.93 5.80
CA LYS A 38 2.90 -5.26 6.12
C LYS A 38 2.09 -5.68 4.88
N VAL A 39 2.41 -5.11 3.73
CA VAL A 39 1.73 -5.33 2.45
C VAL A 39 2.65 -6.15 1.54
N ILE A 40 2.86 -7.40 1.94
CA ILE A 40 3.94 -8.26 1.44
C ILE A 40 3.84 -8.62 -0.04
N TRP A 41 2.66 -8.46 -0.66
CA TRP A 41 2.45 -8.73 -2.08
C TRP A 41 2.90 -7.59 -3.00
N MET A 42 3.16 -6.39 -2.47
CA MET A 42 3.65 -5.24 -3.25
C MET A 42 5.04 -5.50 -3.81
N VAL A 43 5.93 -6.06 -2.97
CA VAL A 43 7.28 -6.46 -3.35
C VAL A 43 7.55 -7.81 -2.67
N PRO A 44 7.25 -8.92 -3.36
CA PRO A 44 7.50 -10.26 -2.82
C PRO A 44 8.97 -10.42 -2.41
N GLY A 45 9.20 -10.93 -1.19
CA GLY A 45 10.55 -11.16 -0.67
C GLY A 45 11.29 -9.88 -0.21
N PHE A 46 10.59 -8.76 -0.02
CA PHE A 46 11.21 -7.53 0.48
C PHE A 46 11.98 -7.74 1.80
N THR A 47 13.24 -7.31 1.80
CA THR A 47 14.07 -7.15 3.01
C THR A 47 14.75 -5.78 2.97
N VAL A 48 15.05 -5.20 4.13
CA VAL A 48 15.71 -3.89 4.18
C VAL A 48 17.13 -4.00 3.64
N GLU A 49 17.80 -5.11 3.93
CA GLU A 49 19.18 -5.39 3.57
C GLU A 49 19.36 -5.44 2.04
N GLN A 50 18.52 -6.19 1.33
CA GLN A 50 18.59 -6.32 -0.13
C GLN A 50 18.29 -5.00 -0.85
N TYR A 51 17.41 -4.17 -0.28
CA TYR A 51 16.95 -2.92 -0.91
C TYR A 51 17.59 -1.66 -0.31
N ARG A 52 18.61 -1.80 0.54
CA ARG A 52 19.23 -0.68 1.27
C ARG A 52 19.69 0.47 0.35
N PRO A 53 20.33 0.23 -0.81
CA PRO A 53 20.71 1.30 -1.73
C PRO A 53 19.51 2.09 -2.27
N GLN A 54 18.44 1.39 -2.66
CA GLN A 54 17.21 1.96 -3.20
C GLN A 54 16.46 2.75 -2.12
N LEU A 55 16.36 2.20 -0.91
CA LEU A 55 15.75 2.87 0.24
C LEU A 55 16.51 4.15 0.61
N ALA A 56 17.85 4.12 0.58
CA ALA A 56 18.66 5.30 0.84
C ALA A 56 18.50 6.37 -0.27
N ALA A 57 18.39 5.96 -1.53
CA ALA A 57 18.10 6.88 -2.63
C ALA A 57 16.71 7.52 -2.49
N LEU A 58 15.71 6.71 -2.14
CA LEU A 58 14.35 7.19 -1.92
C LEU A 58 14.27 8.13 -0.72
N HIS A 59 14.95 7.82 0.38
CA HIS A 59 15.05 8.71 1.54
C HIS A 59 15.58 10.09 1.16
N ARG A 60 16.72 10.16 0.44
CA ARG A 60 17.27 11.44 -0.05
C ARG A 60 16.31 12.18 -0.97
N LYS A 61 15.55 11.45 -1.79
CA LYS A 61 14.52 12.05 -2.64
C LYS A 61 13.42 12.69 -1.79
N ILE A 62 12.92 11.99 -0.77
CA ILE A 62 11.91 12.52 0.15
C ILE A 62 12.41 13.78 0.88
N GLU A 63 13.67 13.78 1.33
CA GLU A 63 14.26 14.94 2.00
C GLU A 63 14.37 16.17 1.08
N LYS A 64 14.67 15.94 -0.21
CA LYS A 64 14.91 17.03 -1.17
C LYS A 64 13.62 17.52 -1.84
N GLU A 65 12.73 16.60 -2.20
CA GLU A 65 11.58 16.85 -3.06
C GLU A 65 10.25 16.78 -2.30
N GLY A 66 10.27 16.30 -1.06
CA GLY A 66 9.08 16.10 -0.24
C GLY A 66 8.42 14.72 -0.44
N PRO A 67 7.22 14.54 0.14
CA PRO A 67 6.49 13.28 0.11
C PRO A 67 6.14 12.81 -1.32
N PHE A 68 5.90 11.51 -1.48
CA PHE A 68 5.39 10.93 -2.73
C PHE A 68 4.13 10.09 -2.50
N LEU A 69 3.31 9.94 -3.55
CA LEU A 69 2.08 9.14 -3.58
C LEU A 69 2.38 7.68 -3.92
#